data_AF-A0A286UGP3-F1
#
_entry.id   AF-A0A286UGP3-F1
#
_cell.length_a   1.000
_cell.length_b   1.000
_cell.length_c   1.000
_cell.angle_alpha   90.00
_cell.angle_beta   90.00
_cell.angle_gamma   90.00
#
_symmetry.space_group_name_H-M   'P 1'
#
loop_
_entity.id
_entity.type
_entity.pdbx_description
1 polymer ?
#
loop_
_entity_poly.entity_id
_entity_poly.type
_entity_poly.pdbx_seq_one_letter_code
_entity_poly.pdbx_strand_id
1 'polypeptide(L)'
;MCRRRAGSPWIDYPDNGFASMTHYTLPLDFIASCGCVGSSTHYPTAALSQMAYGSSTAFGPGCGRCFNLTLINAFLVDPPFYPNVTKSIVVKVTDLCPKTGRWCSASKDSVNDAGHQLNFDLAWPSSSIPDDFFPSDPSVYGFDDFGVWNISYTSVPCEDSWAGSSNQSDFGAVNYLGSSVCCPTDPFTNTSSTCASYSDLYGIPADATPGVSSFAINALYLSLDTLATIIFSLSVQFSYFFAL
;
A
#
# COMPACT_ATOMS: atom_id res chain seq x y z
N MET A 1 21.90 -5.66 -1.09
CA MET A 1 21.52 -5.65 -2.53
C MET A 1 20.75 -6.93 -2.90
N CYS A 2 19.43 -6.85 -3.09
CA CYS A 2 18.63 -7.99 -3.59
C CYS A 2 18.90 -8.14 -5.09
N ARG A 3 19.63 -9.18 -5.48
CA ARG A 3 19.98 -9.41 -6.87
C ARG A 3 18.79 -10.08 -7.57
N ARG A 4 17.99 -9.31 -8.32
CA ARG A 4 16.92 -9.85 -9.17
C ARG A 4 17.53 -10.64 -10.33
N ARG A 5 16.73 -11.53 -10.95
CA ARG A 5 17.17 -12.30 -12.13
C ARG A 5 17.71 -11.35 -13.21
N ALA A 6 18.86 -11.68 -13.80
CA ALA A 6 19.37 -10.94 -14.95
C ALA A 6 18.30 -10.91 -16.06
N GLY A 7 18.01 -9.72 -16.58
CA GLY A 7 16.93 -9.50 -17.56
C GLY A 7 15.54 -9.26 -16.95
N SER A 8 15.41 -9.16 -15.63
CA SER A 8 14.15 -8.77 -14.99
C SER A 8 13.68 -7.37 -15.44
N PRO A 9 12.37 -7.17 -15.71
CA PRO A 9 11.82 -5.86 -16.06
C PRO A 9 11.69 -4.92 -14.86
N TRP A 10 11.83 -5.44 -13.63
CA TRP A 10 11.69 -4.66 -12.40
C TRP A 10 12.88 -3.72 -12.18
N ILE A 11 12.65 -2.59 -11.50
CA ILE A 11 13.66 -1.57 -11.18
C ILE A 11 14.57 -2.10 -10.07
N ASP A 12 15.86 -2.22 -10.33
CA ASP A 12 16.86 -2.36 -9.28
C ASP A 12 17.23 -0.96 -8.77
N TYR A 13 17.09 -0.73 -7.47
CA TYR A 13 17.39 0.56 -6.85
C TYR A 13 18.40 0.39 -5.70
N PRO A 14 19.29 1.39 -5.51
CA PRO A 14 20.27 1.39 -4.43
C PRO A 14 19.60 1.51 -3.06
N ASP A 15 20.34 1.20 -2.00
CA ASP A 15 19.86 1.32 -0.62
C ASP A 15 19.59 2.79 -0.21
N ASN A 16 20.13 3.77 -0.95
CA ASN A 16 19.90 5.20 -0.73
C ASN A 16 19.67 5.90 -2.07
N GLY A 17 18.75 6.87 -2.12
CA GLY A 17 18.49 7.62 -3.34
C GLY A 17 17.43 8.71 -3.17
N PHE A 18 16.91 9.17 -4.30
CA PHE A 18 15.79 10.12 -4.37
C PHE A 18 14.57 9.44 -4.97
N ALA A 19 13.40 9.89 -4.54
CA ALA A 19 12.11 9.41 -5.01
C ALA A 19 11.09 10.54 -4.97
N SER A 20 9.94 10.31 -5.59
CA SER A 20 8.75 11.09 -5.25
C SER A 20 7.98 10.43 -4.10
N MET A 21 7.21 11.24 -3.39
CA MET A 21 6.25 10.79 -2.40
C MET A 21 4.89 11.42 -2.65
N THR A 22 3.86 10.60 -2.56
CA THR A 22 2.45 11.00 -2.48
C THR A 22 1.83 10.44 -1.20
N HIS A 23 0.52 10.63 -1.02
CA HIS A 23 -0.22 9.95 0.04
C HIS A 23 -1.58 9.42 -0.45
N TYR A 24 -2.08 8.42 0.28
CA TYR A 24 -3.38 7.81 0.09
C TYR A 24 -3.99 7.36 1.42
N THR A 25 -5.31 7.32 1.49
CA THR A 25 -6.00 6.77 2.66
C THR A 25 -6.00 5.24 2.62
N LEU A 26 -5.50 4.64 3.69
CA LEU A 26 -5.54 3.21 3.94
C LEU A 26 -6.40 2.94 5.19
N PRO A 27 -7.50 2.16 5.10
CA PRO A 27 -8.29 1.82 6.28
C PRO A 27 -7.47 1.04 7.31
N LEU A 28 -7.78 1.24 8.59
CA LEU A 28 -7.20 0.41 9.65
C LEU A 28 -7.58 -1.06 9.47
N ASP A 29 -6.65 -1.94 9.84
CA ASP A 29 -6.76 -3.40 9.75
C ASP A 29 -6.92 -3.94 8.33
N PHE A 30 -6.66 -3.12 7.31
CA PHE A 30 -6.69 -3.52 5.92
C PHE A 30 -5.49 -4.40 5.55
N ILE A 31 -5.75 -5.48 4.81
CA ILE A 31 -4.70 -6.36 4.30
C ILE A 31 -4.35 -5.91 2.87
N ALA A 32 -3.25 -5.16 2.79
CA ALA A 32 -2.70 -4.62 1.56
C ALA A 32 -2.01 -5.68 0.67
N SER A 33 -1.44 -5.26 -0.46
CA SER A 33 -0.95 -6.17 -1.51
C SER A 33 0.13 -7.17 -1.06
N CYS A 34 0.97 -6.83 -0.07
CA CYS A 34 1.93 -7.78 0.49
C CYS A 34 1.28 -8.91 1.30
N GLY A 35 0.03 -8.70 1.75
CA GLY A 35 -0.64 -9.59 2.67
C GLY A 35 -0.07 -9.54 4.08
N CYS A 36 0.51 -8.40 4.47
CA CYS A 36 0.91 -8.17 5.86
C CYS A 36 -0.32 -8.21 6.77
N VAL A 37 -0.12 -8.58 8.03
CA VAL A 37 -1.16 -8.52 9.06
C VAL A 37 -1.83 -7.14 9.08
N GLY A 38 -3.16 -7.11 9.20
CA GLY A 38 -3.93 -5.87 9.13
C GLY A 38 -3.50 -4.85 10.19
N SER A 39 -3.11 -5.31 11.38
CA SER A 39 -2.64 -4.44 12.46
C SER A 39 -1.37 -3.64 12.10
N SER A 40 -0.66 -3.99 11.02
CA SER A 40 0.45 -3.18 10.51
C SER A 40 0.04 -1.76 10.09
N THR A 41 -1.25 -1.52 9.77
CA THR A 41 -1.76 -0.18 9.42
C THR A 41 -1.84 0.79 10.60
N HIS A 42 -1.66 0.30 11.84
CA HIS A 42 -1.55 1.16 13.03
C HIS A 42 -0.16 1.78 13.19
N TYR A 43 0.71 1.60 12.19
CA TYR A 43 2.06 2.18 12.12
C TYR A 43 2.32 2.73 10.71
N PRO A 44 3.39 3.53 10.52
CA PRO A 44 3.66 4.14 9.23
C PRO A 44 3.93 3.09 8.16
N THR A 45 3.08 3.05 7.14
CA THR A 45 3.20 2.13 6.00
C THR A 45 3.13 2.90 4.70
N ALA A 46 3.60 2.28 3.62
CA ALA A 46 3.54 2.88 2.29
C ALA A 46 3.31 1.83 1.21
N ALA A 47 2.72 2.28 0.11
CA ALA A 47 2.75 1.58 -1.16
C ALA A 47 4.01 1.95 -1.93
N LEU A 48 4.66 0.99 -2.56
CA LEU A 48 5.81 1.24 -3.44
C LEU A 48 5.40 1.13 -4.91
N SER A 49 5.89 2.02 -5.77
CA SER A 49 5.63 1.99 -7.22
C SER A 49 5.93 0.62 -7.83
N GLN A 50 4.99 0.07 -8.59
CA GLN A 50 4.94 -1.29 -9.15
C GLN A 50 6.30 -1.85 -9.60
N MET A 51 7.04 -1.09 -10.38
CA MET A 51 8.31 -1.56 -10.95
C MET A 51 9.42 -1.68 -9.89
N ALA A 52 9.39 -0.84 -8.84
CA ALA A 52 10.27 -0.96 -7.68
C ALA A 52 9.75 -2.02 -6.69
N TYR A 53 8.42 -2.12 -6.49
CA TYR A 53 7.78 -3.16 -5.70
C TYR A 53 8.12 -4.58 -6.19
N GLY A 54 8.25 -4.73 -7.52
CA GLY A 54 8.74 -5.94 -8.18
C GLY A 54 7.66 -7.01 -8.39
N SER A 55 6.39 -6.59 -8.48
CA SER A 55 5.27 -7.42 -8.89
C SER A 55 4.13 -6.50 -9.35
N SER A 56 3.37 -6.90 -10.37
CA SER A 56 2.14 -6.23 -10.81
C SER A 56 0.89 -6.73 -10.10
N THR A 57 1.02 -7.71 -9.21
CA THR A 57 -0.07 -8.25 -8.40
C THR A 57 0.45 -8.92 -7.13
N ALA A 58 -0.37 -8.99 -6.08
CA ALA A 58 -0.04 -9.57 -4.78
C ALA A 58 1.35 -9.10 -4.28
N PHE A 59 2.17 -10.00 -3.74
CA PHE A 59 3.46 -9.66 -3.15
C PHE A 59 4.60 -9.52 -4.18
N GLY A 60 5.59 -8.70 -3.85
CA GLY A 60 6.85 -8.59 -4.58
C GLY A 60 8.04 -8.43 -3.63
N PRO A 61 9.29 -8.45 -4.14
CA PRO A 61 10.50 -8.30 -3.31
C PRO A 61 10.58 -6.99 -2.52
N GLY A 62 9.77 -5.98 -2.85
CA GLY A 62 9.59 -4.77 -2.06
C GLY A 62 8.90 -5.00 -0.71
N CYS A 63 8.11 -6.07 -0.58
CA CYS A 63 7.30 -6.34 0.61
C CYS A 63 8.12 -6.48 1.87
N GLY A 64 7.64 -5.81 2.92
CA GLY A 64 8.20 -5.85 4.25
C GLY A 64 9.49 -5.06 4.42
N ARG A 65 10.02 -4.41 3.38
CA ARG A 65 11.19 -3.54 3.48
C ARG A 65 10.86 -2.26 4.22
N CYS A 66 11.79 -1.77 5.02
CA CYS A 66 11.67 -0.49 5.71
C CYS A 66 12.57 0.58 5.09
N PHE A 67 12.06 1.81 5.08
CA PHE A 67 12.74 2.97 4.52
C PHE A 67 12.53 4.18 5.42
N ASN A 68 13.63 4.88 5.74
CA ASN A 68 13.56 6.24 6.25
C ASN A 68 13.37 7.19 5.07
N LEU A 69 12.24 7.89 5.04
CA LEU A 69 11.85 8.82 3.98
C LEU A 69 11.91 10.24 4.52
N THR A 70 12.63 11.12 3.85
CA THR A 70 12.87 12.51 4.29
C THR A 70 12.35 13.50 3.26
N LEU A 71 11.50 14.43 3.68
CA LEU A 71 10.96 15.48 2.82
C LEU A 71 12.05 16.47 2.40
N ILE A 72 12.11 16.78 1.09
CA ILE A 72 13.02 17.78 0.51
C ILE A 72 12.23 19.03 0.14
N ASN A 73 11.28 18.91 -0.78
CA ASN A 73 10.47 20.04 -1.24
C ASN A 73 9.18 19.58 -1.93
N ALA A 74 8.15 20.42 -1.90
CA ALA A 74 7.01 20.29 -2.79
C ALA A 74 7.27 21.12 -4.06
N PHE A 75 7.43 20.42 -5.18
CA PHE A 75 7.98 21.01 -6.42
C PHE A 75 6.91 21.45 -7.42
N LEU A 76 5.65 21.07 -7.23
CA LEU A 76 4.54 21.47 -8.11
C LEU A 76 3.91 22.82 -7.75
N VAL A 77 4.15 23.32 -6.53
CA VAL A 77 3.67 24.64 -6.11
C VAL A 77 4.62 25.74 -6.57
N ASP A 78 4.10 26.95 -6.76
CA ASP A 78 4.86 28.11 -7.24
C ASP A 78 4.78 29.27 -6.23
N PRO A 79 5.91 29.70 -5.63
CA PRO A 79 7.25 29.11 -5.78
C PRO A 79 7.33 27.70 -5.15
N PRO A 80 8.31 26.86 -5.53
CA PRO A 80 8.49 25.55 -4.87
C PRO A 80 8.67 25.70 -3.36
N PHE A 81 7.97 24.88 -2.58
CA PHE A 81 7.99 24.96 -1.13
C PHE A 81 9.10 24.11 -0.53
N TYR A 82 9.96 24.75 0.27
CA TYR A 82 11.02 24.10 1.04
C TYR A 82 10.70 24.22 2.53
N PRO A 83 10.56 23.10 3.26
CA PRO A 83 10.23 23.15 4.67
C PRO A 83 11.40 23.69 5.50
N ASN A 84 11.11 24.59 6.44
CA ASN A 84 12.11 25.11 7.38
C ASN A 84 12.62 24.03 8.35
N VAL A 85 11.82 23.00 8.59
CA VAL A 85 12.16 21.84 9.42
C VAL A 85 12.03 20.58 8.57
N THR A 86 13.14 19.88 8.38
CA THR A 86 13.17 18.61 7.66
C THR A 86 12.47 17.53 8.47
N LYS A 87 11.37 16.98 7.94
CA LYS A 87 10.65 15.86 8.54
C LYS A 87 11.07 14.55 7.87
N SER A 88 11.20 13.50 8.69
CA SER A 88 11.50 12.14 8.23
C SER A 88 10.60 11.13 8.91
N ILE A 89 10.33 10.02 8.24
CA ILE A 89 9.54 8.91 8.77
C ILE A 89 10.06 7.57 8.28
N VAL A 90 10.12 6.59 9.18
CA VAL A 90 10.42 5.21 8.81
C VAL A 90 9.11 4.50 8.49
N VAL A 91 8.95 4.06 7.25
CA VAL A 91 7.80 3.29 6.80
C VAL A 91 8.17 1.84 6.52
N LYS A 92 7.18 0.95 6.63
CA LYS A 92 7.25 -0.40 6.07
C LYS A 92 6.44 -0.48 4.78
N VAL A 93 7.00 -1.08 3.73
CA VAL A 93 6.27 -1.33 2.48
C VAL A 93 5.33 -2.51 2.66
N THR A 94 4.03 -2.22 2.66
CA THR A 94 2.95 -3.21 2.82
C THR A 94 2.07 -3.30 1.58
N ASP A 95 2.18 -2.34 0.66
CA ASP A 95 1.27 -2.21 -0.46
C ASP A 95 1.97 -1.91 -1.79
N LEU A 96 1.20 -2.04 -2.88
CA LEU A 96 1.59 -1.81 -4.25
C LEU A 96 0.95 -0.51 -4.75
N CYS A 97 1.75 0.42 -5.26
CA CYS A 97 1.23 1.53 -6.05
C CYS A 97 1.25 1.13 -7.55
N PRO A 98 0.09 0.88 -8.18
CA PRO A 98 0.04 0.32 -9.53
C PRO A 98 0.58 1.28 -10.59
N LYS A 99 1.04 0.71 -11.72
CA LYS A 99 1.54 1.46 -12.88
C LYS A 99 0.41 2.10 -13.71
N THR A 100 -0.56 2.74 -13.06
CA THR A 100 -1.69 3.46 -13.68
C THR A 100 -1.65 4.96 -13.42
N GLY A 101 -0.95 5.39 -12.36
CA GLY A 101 -0.79 6.80 -11.99
C GLY A 101 0.52 7.41 -12.47
N ARG A 102 0.52 8.74 -12.66
CA ARG A 102 1.69 9.48 -13.17
C ARG A 102 2.93 9.44 -12.26
N TRP A 103 2.73 9.16 -10.96
CA TRP A 103 3.82 9.06 -9.98
C TRP A 103 4.38 7.64 -9.89
N CYS A 104 3.56 6.62 -10.15
CA CYS A 104 3.97 5.21 -10.10
C CYS A 104 4.22 4.60 -11.50
N SER A 105 4.34 5.46 -12.52
CA SER A 105 4.48 5.08 -13.93
C SER A 105 5.89 4.69 -14.36
N ALA A 106 6.90 4.93 -13.51
CA ALA A 106 8.30 4.66 -13.80
C ALA A 106 8.54 3.21 -14.24
N SER A 107 9.60 3.02 -15.02
CA SER A 107 10.05 1.70 -15.48
C SER A 107 11.56 1.56 -15.31
N LYS A 108 12.11 0.42 -15.70
CA LYS A 108 13.57 0.22 -15.68
C LYS A 108 14.32 1.27 -16.49
N ASP A 109 13.70 1.71 -17.59
CA ASP A 109 14.32 2.60 -18.58
C ASP A 109 13.71 4.01 -18.58
N SER A 110 12.80 4.32 -17.65
CA SER A 110 12.12 5.61 -17.59
C SER A 110 11.80 6.05 -16.16
N VAL A 111 11.81 7.36 -15.95
CA VAL A 111 11.36 8.00 -14.70
C VAL A 111 9.86 8.31 -14.76
N ASN A 112 9.27 8.60 -13.59
CA ASN A 112 7.92 9.15 -13.45
C ASN A 112 7.90 10.66 -13.73
N ASP A 113 6.73 11.28 -13.61
CA ASP A 113 6.54 12.71 -13.89
C ASP A 113 7.26 13.65 -12.90
N ALA A 114 7.74 13.13 -11.77
CA ALA A 114 8.58 13.85 -10.82
C ALA A 114 10.08 13.72 -11.14
N GLY A 115 10.45 12.97 -12.18
CA GLY A 115 11.84 12.72 -12.55
C GLY A 115 12.51 11.59 -11.76
N HIS A 116 11.76 10.76 -11.04
CA HIS A 116 12.30 9.66 -10.21
C HIS A 116 11.89 8.27 -10.71
N GLN A 117 12.70 7.26 -10.43
CA GLN A 117 12.36 5.87 -10.70
C GLN A 117 11.41 5.26 -9.65
N LEU A 118 11.36 5.85 -8.46
CA LEU A 118 10.59 5.36 -7.32
C LEU A 118 9.53 6.38 -6.93
N ASN A 119 8.35 5.87 -6.54
CA ASN A 119 7.38 6.61 -5.75
C ASN A 119 6.98 5.81 -4.52
N PHE A 120 6.93 6.49 -3.37
CA PHE A 120 6.31 5.98 -2.16
C PHE A 120 4.96 6.67 -1.98
N ASP A 121 3.89 5.90 -1.92
CA ASP A 121 2.56 6.41 -1.58
C ASP A 121 2.33 6.18 -0.09
N LEU A 122 2.46 7.23 0.72
CA LEU A 122 2.36 7.14 2.17
C LEU A 122 0.92 6.88 2.59
N ALA A 123 0.68 5.90 3.47
CA ALA A 123 -0.63 5.69 4.07
C ALA A 123 -0.93 6.82 5.07
N TRP A 124 -1.46 7.93 4.56
CA TRP A 124 -1.74 9.15 5.30
C TRP A 124 -3.06 9.78 4.79
N PRO A 125 -3.92 10.34 5.67
CA PRO A 125 -3.76 10.44 7.13
C PRO A 125 -3.78 9.09 7.85
N SER A 126 -3.09 9.01 9.00
CA SER A 126 -2.99 7.82 9.85
C SER A 126 -2.81 8.23 11.31
N SER A 127 -3.32 7.44 12.26
CA SER A 127 -3.13 7.67 13.70
C SER A 127 -1.66 7.59 14.15
N SER A 128 -0.80 7.00 13.32
CA SER A 128 0.62 6.76 13.61
C SER A 128 1.57 7.76 12.96
N ILE A 129 1.03 8.67 12.14
CA ILE A 129 1.78 9.70 11.42
C ILE A 129 1.22 11.05 11.87
N PRO A 130 2.06 12.00 12.32
CA PRO A 130 1.58 13.33 12.71
C PRO A 130 0.76 13.99 11.59
N ASP A 131 -0.35 14.64 11.94
CA ASP A 131 -1.20 15.37 10.99
C ASP A 131 -0.44 16.48 10.26
N ASP A 132 0.64 16.99 10.85
CA ASP A 132 1.48 18.02 10.26
C ASP A 132 2.66 17.46 9.46
N PHE A 133 2.75 16.14 9.24
CA PHE A 133 3.89 15.49 8.58
C PHE A 133 4.19 16.10 7.20
N PHE A 134 3.16 16.46 6.43
CA PHE A 134 3.29 17.28 5.24
C PHE A 134 3.13 18.75 5.61
N PRO A 135 4.22 19.51 5.80
CA PRO A 135 4.12 20.91 6.16
C PRO A 135 3.60 21.73 4.97
N SER A 136 2.82 22.76 5.28
CA SER A 136 2.27 23.68 4.29
C SER A 136 2.31 25.12 4.78
N ASP A 137 1.99 26.05 3.88
CA ASP A 137 1.80 27.46 4.19
C ASP A 137 0.54 27.98 3.49
N PRO A 138 -0.65 27.74 4.06
CA PRO A 138 -1.90 28.18 3.44
C PRO A 138 -1.98 29.70 3.27
N SER A 139 -1.21 30.48 4.03
CA SER A 139 -1.19 31.94 3.90
C SER A 139 -0.51 32.40 2.60
N VAL A 140 0.43 31.61 2.09
CA VAL A 140 1.15 31.86 0.83
C VAL A 140 0.48 31.16 -0.34
N TYR A 141 0.11 29.88 -0.18
CA TYR A 141 -0.36 29.05 -1.30
C TYR A 141 -1.88 28.93 -1.40
N GLY A 142 -2.63 29.22 -0.34
CA GLY A 142 -4.09 29.13 -0.31
C GLY A 142 -4.66 27.72 -0.04
N PHE A 143 -3.81 26.73 0.23
CA PHE A 143 -4.20 25.36 0.57
C PHE A 143 -3.11 24.68 1.43
N ASP A 144 -3.47 23.58 2.07
CA ASP A 144 -2.69 22.89 3.11
C ASP A 144 -2.05 21.57 2.68
N ASP A 145 -2.40 21.05 1.50
CA ASP A 145 -1.83 19.82 0.93
C ASP A 145 -1.22 20.05 -0.45
N PHE A 146 0.11 19.93 -0.54
CA PHE A 146 0.83 20.05 -1.81
C PHE A 146 0.80 18.78 -2.68
N GLY A 147 0.29 17.66 -2.14
CA GLY A 147 0.01 16.41 -2.83
C GLY A 147 1.23 15.56 -3.20
N VAL A 148 2.32 16.18 -3.67
CA VAL A 148 3.53 15.46 -4.10
C VAL A 148 4.81 16.16 -3.66
N TRP A 149 5.78 15.35 -3.23
CA TRP A 149 7.04 15.80 -2.67
C TRP A 149 8.22 15.10 -3.34
N ASN A 150 9.33 15.82 -3.51
CA ASN A 150 10.62 15.16 -3.65
C ASN A 150 11.08 14.71 -2.26
N ILE A 151 11.63 13.50 -2.20
CA ILE A 151 12.18 12.94 -0.97
C ILE A 151 13.55 12.33 -1.22
N SER A 152 14.35 12.23 -0.17
CA SER A 152 15.43 11.24 -0.12
C SER A 152 14.93 10.01 0.64
N TYR A 153 15.42 8.84 0.26
CA TYR A 153 15.16 7.61 0.99
C TYR A 153 16.46 6.91 1.37
N THR A 154 16.43 6.27 2.53
CA THR A 154 17.45 5.32 3.00
C THR A 154 16.74 4.05 3.43
N SER A 155 17.14 2.92 2.87
CA SER A 155 16.66 1.62 3.24
C SER A 155 17.31 1.22 4.58
N VAL A 156 16.49 0.84 5.56
CA VAL A 156 16.89 0.60 6.96
C VAL A 156 16.36 -0.75 7.47
N PRO A 157 17.02 -1.38 8.46
CA PRO A 157 16.46 -2.53 9.16
C PRO A 157 15.12 -2.18 9.82
N CYS A 158 14.14 -3.07 9.71
CA CYS A 158 12.82 -2.86 10.30
C CYS A 158 12.82 -3.02 11.81
N GLU A 159 13.58 -4.00 12.33
CA GLU A 159 13.56 -4.43 13.74
C GLU A 159 13.81 -3.28 14.72
N ASP A 160 14.73 -2.37 14.39
CA ASP A 160 15.10 -1.25 15.26
C ASP A 160 14.56 0.12 14.79
N SER A 161 14.08 0.22 13.55
CA SER A 161 13.77 1.52 12.94
C SER A 161 12.27 1.78 12.75
N TRP A 162 11.47 0.73 12.52
CA TRP A 162 10.04 0.89 12.24
C TRP A 162 9.22 0.78 13.52
N ALA A 163 8.34 1.74 13.78
CA ALA A 163 7.61 1.83 15.05
C ALA A 163 6.76 0.58 15.37
N GLY A 164 6.27 -0.14 14.36
CA GLY A 164 5.56 -1.40 14.55
C GLY A 164 6.43 -2.54 15.06
N SER A 165 7.75 -2.36 15.14
CA SER A 165 8.66 -3.43 15.47
C SER A 165 8.57 -3.92 16.92
N SER A 166 8.07 -3.08 17.81
CA SER A 166 7.84 -3.46 19.20
C SER A 166 6.71 -4.49 19.37
N ASN A 167 5.85 -4.68 18.36
CA ASN A 167 4.76 -5.64 18.44
C ASN A 167 4.88 -6.75 17.38
N GLN A 168 5.30 -7.93 17.83
CA GLN A 168 5.49 -9.10 16.95
C GLN A 168 4.21 -9.54 16.24
N SER A 169 3.01 -9.24 16.76
CA SER A 169 1.76 -9.56 16.07
C SER A 169 1.51 -8.69 14.85
N ASP A 170 2.19 -7.56 14.74
CA ASP A 170 2.03 -6.56 13.67
C ASP A 170 3.10 -6.74 12.57
N PHE A 171 3.96 -7.74 12.77
CA PHE A 171 4.90 -8.25 11.79
C PHE A 171 4.36 -9.48 11.08
N GLY A 172 4.82 -9.68 9.85
CA GLY A 172 4.58 -10.91 9.14
C GLY A 172 3.40 -10.86 8.20
N ALA A 173 3.20 -12.00 7.53
CA ALA A 173 2.08 -12.22 6.62
C ALA A 173 0.87 -12.81 7.36
N VAL A 174 -0.31 -12.61 6.78
CA VAL A 174 -1.55 -13.22 7.27
C VAL A 174 -1.55 -14.72 6.95
N ASN A 175 -1.42 -15.56 7.98
CA ASN A 175 -1.27 -17.00 7.82
C ASN A 175 -2.45 -17.68 7.09
N TYR A 176 -3.70 -17.21 7.28
CA TYR A 176 -4.88 -17.83 6.66
C TYR A 176 -4.98 -17.59 5.15
N LEU A 177 -4.20 -16.65 4.60
CA LEU A 177 -4.13 -16.38 3.16
C LEU A 177 -3.12 -17.30 2.42
N GLY A 178 -2.44 -18.19 3.15
CA GLY A 178 -1.61 -19.24 2.59
C GLY A 178 -0.47 -18.72 1.71
N SER A 179 -0.27 -19.33 0.54
CA SER A 179 0.83 -19.00 -0.39
C SER A 179 0.58 -17.75 -1.24
N SER A 180 -0.52 -17.04 -1.02
CA SER A 180 -0.88 -15.83 -1.78
C SER A 180 -0.33 -14.56 -1.15
N VAL A 181 0.40 -14.67 -0.04
CA VAL A 181 0.93 -13.54 0.73
C VAL A 181 2.41 -13.73 1.06
N CYS A 182 3.14 -12.62 1.15
CA CYS A 182 4.50 -12.62 1.63
C CYS A 182 4.82 -11.24 2.21
N CYS A 183 5.07 -11.21 3.51
CA CYS A 183 5.44 -10.00 4.23
C CYS A 183 6.45 -10.39 5.32
N PRO A 184 7.76 -10.31 5.04
CA PRO A 184 8.77 -10.64 6.03
C PRO A 184 8.80 -9.63 7.18
N THR A 185 9.28 -10.08 8.33
CA THR A 185 9.54 -9.24 9.50
C THR A 185 10.60 -8.20 9.15
N ASP A 186 11.77 -8.68 8.72
CA ASP A 186 12.87 -7.85 8.24
C ASP A 186 13.61 -8.51 7.06
N PRO A 187 13.46 -8.00 5.83
CA PRO A 187 14.19 -8.48 4.65
C PRO A 187 15.67 -8.03 4.59
N PHE A 188 16.15 -7.19 5.52
CA PHE A 188 17.56 -6.77 5.57
C PHE A 188 18.50 -7.81 6.15
N THR A 189 18.05 -8.56 7.15
CA THR A 189 18.92 -9.44 7.94
C THR A 189 19.34 -10.68 7.17
N ASN A 190 18.58 -11.10 6.15
CA ASN A 190 18.99 -12.17 5.24
C ASN A 190 18.35 -12.00 3.85
N THR A 191 19.12 -12.19 2.77
CA THR A 191 18.56 -12.08 1.40
C THR A 191 17.56 -13.20 1.07
N SER A 192 17.51 -14.25 1.88
CA SER A 192 16.51 -15.32 1.79
C SER A 192 15.13 -14.92 2.35
N SER A 193 15.02 -13.81 3.07
CA SER A 193 13.75 -13.34 3.66
C SER A 193 13.04 -12.34 2.75
N THR A 194 13.61 -11.99 1.60
CA THR A 194 12.90 -11.18 0.62
C THR A 194 11.90 -12.03 -0.14
N CYS A 195 10.68 -11.51 -0.32
CA CYS A 195 9.67 -12.18 -1.13
C CYS A 195 10.14 -12.39 -2.57
N ALA A 196 9.72 -13.50 -3.17
CA ALA A 196 9.76 -13.64 -4.62
C ALA A 196 8.81 -12.61 -5.27
N SER A 197 8.96 -12.38 -6.57
CA SER A 197 7.92 -11.71 -7.35
C SER A 197 6.79 -12.68 -7.60
N TYR A 198 5.58 -12.39 -7.10
CA TYR A 198 4.40 -13.18 -7.44
C TYR A 198 4.21 -13.21 -8.96
N SER A 199 4.37 -12.06 -9.61
CA SER A 199 4.21 -11.96 -11.06
C SER A 199 5.18 -12.87 -11.83
N ASP A 200 6.46 -12.93 -11.42
CA ASP A 200 7.43 -13.84 -12.05
C ASP A 200 7.10 -15.32 -11.78
N LEU A 201 6.57 -15.65 -10.58
CA LEU A 201 6.18 -17.02 -10.21
C LEU A 201 5.00 -17.54 -11.06
N TYR A 202 4.09 -16.65 -11.45
CA TYR A 202 2.86 -17.01 -12.15
C TYR A 202 2.81 -16.52 -13.61
N GLY A 203 3.92 -16.00 -14.14
CA GLY A 203 4.02 -15.56 -15.54
C GLY A 203 3.15 -14.35 -15.89
N ILE A 204 2.93 -13.45 -14.94
CA ILE A 204 2.11 -12.25 -15.09
C ILE A 204 3.01 -11.09 -15.61
N PRO A 205 2.61 -10.38 -16.68
CA PRO A 205 3.40 -9.27 -17.20
C PRO A 205 3.62 -8.14 -16.18
N ALA A 206 4.79 -7.50 -16.24
CA ALA A 206 5.15 -6.41 -15.34
C ALA A 206 4.34 -5.12 -15.56
N ASP A 207 3.74 -4.96 -16.72
CA ASP A 207 2.84 -3.88 -17.10
C ASP A 207 1.36 -4.23 -16.92
N ALA A 208 1.04 -5.43 -16.42
CA ALA A 208 -0.32 -5.77 -16.06
C ALA A 208 -0.83 -4.74 -15.03
N THR A 209 -2.02 -4.22 -15.27
CA THR A 209 -2.77 -3.51 -14.24
C THR A 209 -3.27 -4.56 -13.25
N PRO A 210 -3.08 -4.38 -11.93
CA PRO A 210 -3.72 -5.25 -10.95
C PRO A 210 -5.20 -5.29 -11.29
N GLY A 211 -5.74 -6.49 -11.51
CA GLY A 211 -7.18 -6.63 -11.61
C GLY A 211 -7.75 -6.04 -10.33
N VAL A 212 -8.60 -5.01 -10.45
CA VAL A 212 -9.48 -4.63 -9.35
C VAL A 212 -10.09 -5.95 -8.90
N SER A 213 -9.79 -6.36 -7.67
CA SER A 213 -10.59 -7.37 -7.01
C SER A 213 -11.99 -6.78 -7.02
N SER A 214 -12.78 -7.21 -8.00
CA SER A 214 -14.21 -7.20 -7.85
C SER A 214 -14.39 -8.02 -6.59
N PHE A 215 -14.61 -7.34 -5.46
CA PHE A 215 -15.44 -7.94 -4.45
C PHE A 215 -16.65 -8.38 -5.26
N ALA A 216 -16.72 -9.69 -5.54
CA ALA A 216 -17.98 -10.31 -5.75
C ALA A 216 -18.71 -9.98 -4.47
N ILE A 217 -19.45 -8.88 -4.51
CA ILE A 217 -20.62 -8.73 -3.69
C ILE A 217 -21.34 -10.01 -4.07
N ASN A 218 -21.27 -11.03 -3.20
CA ASN A 218 -22.31 -12.01 -3.12
C ASN A 218 -23.53 -11.17 -2.71
N ALA A 219 -24.08 -10.45 -3.69
CA ALA A 219 -25.49 -10.18 -3.75
C ALA A 219 -26.05 -11.60 -3.72
N LEU A 220 -26.35 -12.05 -2.51
CA LEU A 220 -27.42 -13.00 -2.29
C LEU A 220 -28.59 -12.43 -3.09
N TYR A 221 -28.72 -12.93 -4.32
CA TYR A 221 -29.95 -12.86 -5.07
C TYR A 221 -30.94 -13.64 -4.22
N LEU A 222 -31.54 -12.96 -3.24
CA LEU A 222 -32.86 -13.30 -2.77
C LEU A 222 -33.73 -13.14 -4.01
N SER A 223 -33.96 -14.27 -4.70
CA SER A 223 -34.97 -14.32 -5.74
C SER A 223 -36.27 -13.81 -5.13
N LEU A 224 -37.00 -12.99 -5.88
CA LEU A 224 -38.31 -12.47 -5.46
C LEU A 224 -39.30 -13.58 -5.05
N ASP A 225 -39.00 -14.85 -5.37
CA ASP A 225 -39.79 -16.01 -4.98
C ASP A 225 -39.69 -16.38 -3.49
N THR A 226 -38.69 -15.88 -2.75
CA THR A 226 -38.55 -16.18 -1.31
C THR A 226 -39.22 -15.17 -0.38
N LEU A 227 -39.61 -13.98 -0.86
CA LEU A 227 -40.47 -13.07 -0.11
C LEU A 227 -41.95 -13.49 -0.12
N ALA A 228 -42.38 -14.29 -1.10
CA ALA A 228 -43.76 -14.77 -1.20
C ALA A 228 -44.10 -15.83 -0.14
N THR A 229 -43.13 -16.61 0.35
CA THR A 229 -43.37 -17.69 1.32
C THR A 229 -43.40 -17.21 2.77
N ILE A 230 -42.77 -16.08 3.10
CA ILE A 230 -42.85 -15.47 4.44
C ILE A 230 -44.17 -14.69 4.63
N ILE A 231 -44.74 -14.15 3.55
CA ILE A 231 -46.06 -13.47 3.63
C ILE A 231 -47.21 -14.50 3.64
N PHE A 232 -47.06 -15.68 3.03
CA PHE A 232 -48.10 -16.72 3.05
C PHE A 232 -48.16 -17.56 4.34
N SER A 233 -47.16 -17.49 5.21
CA SER A 233 -47.16 -18.19 6.51
C SER A 233 -47.69 -17.33 7.66
N LEU A 234 -47.87 -16.02 7.47
CA LEU A 234 -48.53 -15.13 8.43
C LEU A 234 -50.05 -14.95 8.17
N SER A 235 -50.56 -15.32 6.99
CA SER A 235 -51.99 -15.29 6.69
C SER A 235 -52.74 -16.59 7.04
N VAL A 236 -52.04 -17.68 7.36
CA VAL A 236 -52.67 -18.96 7.75
C VAL A 236 -52.83 -19.11 9.27
N GLN A 237 -52.20 -18.27 10.10
CA GLN A 237 -52.44 -18.26 11.55
C GLN A 237 -53.54 -17.29 12.03
N PHE A 238 -54.09 -16.44 11.16
CA PHE A 238 -55.15 -15.49 11.55
C PHE A 238 -56.59 -15.98 11.27
N SER A 239 -56.77 -17.19 10.72
CA SER A 239 -58.11 -17.77 10.45
C SER A 239 -58.55 -18.85 11.44
N TYR A 240 -57.78 -19.13 12.49
CA TYR A 240 -58.16 -20.10 13.54
C TYR A 240 -58.63 -19.47 14.86
N PHE A 241 -58.93 -18.15 14.89
CA PHE A 241 -59.42 -17.47 16.10
C PHE A 241 -60.87 -16.94 16.02
N PHE A 242 -61.63 -17.29 14.97
CA PHE A 242 -63.08 -17.03 14.91
C PHE A 242 -63.82 -18.18 14.19
N ALA A 243 -64.01 -19.31 14.89
CA ALA A 243 -65.17 -20.19 14.74
C ALA A 243 -65.11 -21.29 15.81
N LEU A 244 -66.07 -21.23 16.74
CA LEU A 244 -66.34 -22.06 17.94
C LEU A 244 -65.59 -21.66 19.22
#